data_AF-A0A1S1V912-F1
#
_entry.id   AF-A0A1S1V912-F1
#
_cell.length_a   1.000
_cell.length_b   1.000
_cell.length_c   1.000
_cell.angle_alpha   90.00
_cell.angle_beta   90.00
_cell.angle_gamma   90.00
#
_symmetry.space_group_name_H-M   'P 1'
#
loop_
_entity.id
_entity.type
_entity.pdbx_description
1 polymer ?
#
loop_
_entity_poly.entity_id
_entity_poly.type
_entity_poly.pdbx_seq_one_letter_code
_entity_poly.pdbx_strand_id
1 'polypeptide(L)'
;MKKAKNKTIFKFKPFSTKQKKVLTFWMPSSPAKEADGIIADGAIRSGKTVSMGLSYVMWAMDNFENQNFAMCGKTVGSFRRNVWFWLRLMLLSRGYRYTDKKTDNYIEISKGGKVNYFYIFGGKDEASQDLIQGITLSGILFDEVALMPESFVNQGTGRCSVEGSKFFFNCNPDGPMHWFNQNWILKAKEKNLLYLHFTMDDNLSLSERIKERYRNMYRGVFYKRYILGLWSVASGAIFDMWDPEVNEIAENELPMSIQSYARRYIAIDYGTSNATVFLDIYDDGDIAWVTREYYYDSKEKMAQKTDRQYADDLVAFVNEGPSPTAIILDPSAASFKAEIRSRGLRVKAADNEVLDGIRMTSTMIGQGKIKMVKSKCQRTIGDVLSYVWDEKASQRGEEKPVKVADHACVTGDTLIDTTEGQIQISELVGKSGTVYCFDEKKRITTSSRYYDVCKTKSDADVFEIELEDGRYIKATEDHPVLTNRGWIQVKDLTLEDCIVDIKDHY
;
A
#
# COMPACT_ATOMS: atom_id res chain seq x y z
N MET A 1 -27.89 24.38 37.63
CA MET A 1 -28.16 23.06 37.01
C MET A 1 -27.09 22.75 35.96
N LYS A 2 -26.26 21.73 36.16
CA LYS A 2 -25.32 21.25 35.12
C LYS A 2 -26.15 20.64 33.99
N LYS A 3 -26.08 21.21 32.77
CA LYS A 3 -26.70 20.65 31.56
C LYS A 3 -26.27 19.18 31.43
N ALA A 4 -27.24 18.27 31.44
CA ALA A 4 -27.00 16.87 31.12
C ALA A 4 -26.38 16.80 29.72
N LYS A 5 -25.12 16.35 29.63
CA LYS A 5 -24.50 16.02 28.35
C LYS A 5 -25.38 14.93 27.72
N ASN A 6 -25.95 15.20 26.54
CA ASN A 6 -26.64 14.19 25.74
C ASN A 6 -25.75 12.95 25.65
N LYS A 7 -26.08 11.90 26.40
CA LYS A 7 -25.40 10.60 26.29
C LYS A 7 -25.86 10.00 24.97
N THR A 8 -25.00 10.05 23.95
CA THR A 8 -25.24 9.34 22.70
C THR A 8 -25.35 7.84 23.02
N ILE A 9 -26.56 7.29 22.98
CA ILE A 9 -26.82 5.87 23.25
C ILE A 9 -26.60 5.10 21.93
N PHE A 10 -25.70 4.12 21.94
CA PHE A 10 -25.52 3.21 20.81
C PHE A 10 -26.76 2.32 20.66
N LYS A 11 -27.45 2.40 19.52
CA LYS A 11 -28.61 1.54 19.21
C LYS A 11 -28.15 0.35 18.37
N PHE A 12 -28.17 -0.84 18.97
CA PHE A 12 -27.87 -2.07 18.23
C PHE A 12 -28.97 -2.36 17.21
N LYS A 13 -28.55 -2.76 16.01
CA LYS A 13 -29.38 -3.55 15.10
C LYS A 13 -29.19 -5.04 15.41
N PRO A 14 -30.13 -5.92 15.01
CA PRO A 14 -29.97 -7.35 15.22
C PRO A 14 -28.63 -7.86 14.67
N PHE A 15 -27.92 -8.67 15.45
CA PHE A 15 -26.72 -9.34 14.98
C PHE A 15 -27.06 -10.48 14.05
N SER A 16 -26.33 -10.62 12.94
CA SER A 16 -26.41 -11.78 12.05
C SER A 16 -25.89 -13.06 12.72
N THR A 17 -26.14 -14.20 12.09
CA THR A 17 -25.65 -15.49 12.58
C THR A 17 -24.13 -15.51 12.74
N LYS A 18 -23.35 -14.96 11.79
CA LYS A 18 -21.89 -14.89 11.91
C LYS A 18 -21.44 -13.96 13.03
N GLN A 19 -22.08 -12.79 13.17
CA GLN A 19 -21.79 -11.88 14.29
C GLN A 19 -22.09 -12.52 15.64
N LYS A 20 -23.18 -13.30 15.75
CA LYS A 20 -23.48 -14.07 16.96
C LYS A 20 -22.42 -15.13 17.24
N LYS A 21 -21.95 -15.87 16.23
CA LYS A 21 -20.84 -16.83 16.38
C LYS A 21 -19.59 -16.15 16.94
N VAL A 22 -19.21 -14.97 16.44
CA VAL A 22 -18.09 -14.18 16.99
C VAL A 22 -18.34 -13.79 18.45
N LEU A 23 -19.57 -13.41 18.82
CA LEU A 23 -19.91 -13.00 20.17
C LEU A 23 -19.93 -14.15 21.19
N THR A 24 -20.11 -15.39 20.74
CA THR A 24 -20.39 -16.52 21.64
C THR A 24 -19.44 -17.70 21.50
N PHE A 25 -18.45 -17.69 20.59
CA PHE A 25 -17.60 -18.86 20.36
C PHE A 25 -16.86 -19.34 21.61
N TRP A 26 -16.53 -18.42 22.52
CA TRP A 26 -15.82 -18.66 23.77
C TRP A 26 -16.73 -19.05 24.96
N MET A 27 -18.06 -19.05 24.80
CA MET A 27 -19.00 -19.38 25.87
C MET A 27 -18.93 -20.88 26.24
N PRO A 28 -19.19 -21.27 27.50
CA PRO A 28 -19.10 -22.68 27.92
C PRO A 28 -19.99 -23.68 27.16
N SER A 29 -21.10 -23.21 26.59
CA SER A 29 -22.03 -24.00 25.77
C SER A 29 -21.68 -24.04 24.28
N SER A 30 -20.67 -23.29 23.85
CA SER A 30 -20.22 -23.26 22.47
C SER A 30 -19.42 -24.51 22.12
N PRO A 31 -19.67 -25.14 20.95
CA PRO A 31 -18.83 -26.23 20.47
C PRO A 31 -17.41 -25.78 20.11
N ALA A 32 -17.17 -24.48 19.97
CA ALA A 32 -15.87 -23.89 19.65
C ALA A 32 -15.16 -23.25 20.86
N LYS A 33 -15.60 -23.55 22.09
CA LYS A 33 -15.05 -22.92 23.31
C LYS A 33 -13.56 -23.21 23.53
N GLU A 34 -13.13 -24.39 23.11
CA GLU A 34 -11.75 -24.87 23.20
C GLU A 34 -10.85 -24.30 22.09
N ALA A 35 -11.38 -23.51 21.15
CA ALA A 35 -10.56 -22.85 20.15
C ALA A 35 -9.63 -21.81 20.82
N ASP A 36 -8.36 -21.79 20.42
CA ASP A 36 -7.34 -20.86 20.91
C ASP A 36 -7.56 -19.44 20.39
N GLY A 37 -8.50 -19.25 19.48
CA GLY A 37 -8.84 -17.94 18.96
C GLY A 37 -9.82 -17.97 17.80
N ILE A 38 -9.97 -16.82 17.18
CA ILE A 38 -10.87 -16.59 16.06
C ILE A 38 -10.22 -15.69 15.01
N ILE A 39 -10.41 -16.05 13.74
CA ILE A 39 -10.11 -15.22 12.57
C ILE A 39 -11.42 -14.86 11.88
N ALA A 40 -11.67 -13.56 11.69
CA ALA A 40 -12.74 -13.05 10.86
C ALA A 40 -12.19 -12.21 9.71
N ASP A 41 -12.26 -12.71 8.49
CA ASP A 41 -11.83 -11.97 7.30
C ASP A 41 -13.03 -11.53 6.43
N GLY A 42 -12.73 -10.92 5.29
CA GLY A 42 -13.71 -10.71 4.22
C GLY A 42 -14.09 -9.25 4.00
N ALA A 43 -15.28 -9.01 3.46
CA ALA A 43 -15.68 -7.75 2.87
C ALA A 43 -15.63 -6.55 3.84
N ILE A 44 -15.50 -5.33 3.30
CA ILE A 44 -15.70 -4.10 4.08
C ILE A 44 -17.15 -4.01 4.55
N ARG A 45 -17.39 -3.21 5.59
CA ARG A 45 -18.74 -2.90 6.09
C ARG A 45 -19.60 -4.14 6.42
N SER A 46 -18.98 -5.29 6.65
CA SER A 46 -19.64 -6.55 7.03
C SER A 46 -19.97 -6.67 8.53
N GLY A 47 -19.62 -5.65 9.33
CA GLY A 47 -19.92 -5.62 10.76
C GLY A 47 -18.97 -6.46 11.63
N LYS A 48 -17.92 -7.04 11.04
CA LYS A 48 -16.91 -7.89 11.71
C LYS A 48 -16.19 -7.19 12.88
N THR A 49 -15.65 -5.99 12.66
CA THR A 49 -14.94 -5.19 13.69
C THR A 49 -15.80 -4.91 14.92
N VAL A 50 -17.08 -4.57 14.71
CA VAL A 50 -18.02 -4.21 15.79
C VAL A 50 -18.30 -5.42 16.68
N SER A 51 -18.64 -6.57 16.08
CA SER A 51 -18.89 -7.80 16.84
C SER A 51 -17.63 -8.32 17.53
N MET A 52 -16.47 -8.23 16.86
CA MET A 52 -15.22 -8.78 17.39
C MET A 52 -14.68 -7.96 18.56
N GLY A 53 -14.63 -6.63 18.45
CA GLY A 53 -14.19 -5.78 19.56
C GLY A 53 -15.08 -5.90 20.80
N LEU A 54 -16.41 -6.01 20.61
CA LEU A 54 -17.34 -6.24 21.72
C LEU A 54 -17.14 -7.62 22.35
N SER A 55 -17.02 -8.66 21.52
CA SER A 55 -16.80 -10.04 21.99
C SER A 55 -15.51 -10.15 22.80
N TYR A 56 -14.42 -9.56 22.31
CA TYR A 56 -13.11 -9.60 22.96
C TYR A 56 -13.15 -9.02 24.38
N VAL A 57 -13.74 -7.83 24.57
CA VAL A 57 -13.87 -7.23 25.90
C VAL A 57 -14.82 -8.04 26.79
N MET A 58 -15.93 -8.56 26.24
CA MET A 58 -16.84 -9.39 27.02
C MET A 58 -16.18 -10.68 27.52
N TRP A 59 -15.47 -11.38 26.64
CA TRP A 59 -14.71 -12.58 26.98
C TRP A 59 -13.66 -12.30 28.06
N ALA A 60 -12.84 -11.25 27.86
CA ALA A 60 -11.79 -10.86 28.79
C ALA A 60 -12.35 -10.55 30.20
N MET A 61 -13.44 -9.78 30.26
CA MET A 61 -14.06 -9.38 31.53
C MET A 61 -14.83 -10.50 32.23
N ASP A 62 -15.26 -11.53 31.49
CA ASP A 62 -15.96 -12.70 32.05
C ASP A 62 -14.96 -13.68 32.68
N ASN A 63 -13.83 -13.92 31.99
CA ASN A 63 -12.89 -15.00 32.31
C ASN A 63 -11.67 -14.56 33.13
N PHE A 64 -11.35 -13.26 33.18
CA PHE A 64 -10.14 -12.77 33.83
C PHE A 64 -10.41 -11.59 34.76
N GLU A 65 -9.51 -11.38 35.71
CA GLU A 65 -9.51 -10.25 36.64
C GLU A 65 -8.06 -9.82 36.94
N ASN A 66 -7.81 -8.51 36.96
CA ASN A 66 -6.50 -7.89 37.13
C ASN A 66 -5.45 -8.34 36.10
N GLN A 67 -5.88 -8.61 34.87
CA GLN A 67 -5.02 -9.05 33.77
C GLN A 67 -4.81 -8.00 32.69
N ASN A 68 -3.75 -8.20 31.90
CA ASN A 68 -3.37 -7.35 30.77
C ASN A 68 -3.81 -7.96 29.44
N PHE A 69 -4.34 -7.13 28.57
CA PHE A 69 -4.84 -7.46 27.24
C PHE A 69 -4.27 -6.48 26.22
N ALA A 70 -4.10 -6.91 24.97
CA ALA A 70 -3.63 -6.05 23.89
C ALA A 70 -4.68 -5.85 22.80
N MET A 71 -4.80 -4.62 22.33
CA MET A 71 -5.64 -4.23 21.21
C MET A 71 -4.79 -3.49 20.18
N CYS A 72 -4.55 -4.13 19.06
CA CYS A 72 -3.63 -3.68 18.03
C CYS A 72 -4.39 -3.18 16.81
N GLY A 73 -3.93 -2.08 16.23
CA GLY A 73 -4.36 -1.58 14.92
C GLY A 73 -3.18 -1.09 14.09
N LYS A 74 -3.40 -0.65 12.85
CA LYS A 74 -2.33 -0.08 11.98
C LYS A 74 -1.53 1.01 12.70
N THR A 75 -2.23 1.91 13.40
CA THR A 75 -1.67 2.91 14.31
C THR A 75 -2.59 3.06 15.52
N VAL A 76 -2.07 3.54 16.66
CA VAL A 76 -2.88 3.86 17.86
C VAL A 76 -4.01 4.83 17.51
N GLY A 77 -3.72 5.85 16.69
CA GLY A 77 -4.69 6.84 16.25
C GLY A 77 -5.81 6.24 15.39
N SER A 78 -5.49 5.33 14.47
CA SER A 78 -6.48 4.61 13.66
C SER A 78 -7.38 3.76 14.55
N PHE A 79 -6.79 2.95 15.44
CA PHE A 79 -7.54 2.08 16.35
C PHE A 79 -8.51 2.87 17.23
N ARG A 80 -8.05 4.00 17.80
CA ARG A 80 -8.89 4.85 18.65
C ARG A 80 -10.10 5.43 17.90
N ARG A 81 -9.93 5.81 16.62
CA ARG A 81 -11.01 6.36 15.78
C ARG A 81 -11.98 5.28 15.28
N ASN A 82 -11.45 4.16 14.81
CA ASN A 82 -12.23 3.17 14.05
C ASN A 82 -12.85 2.10 14.96
N VAL A 83 -12.19 1.73 16.05
CA VAL A 83 -12.62 0.66 16.96
C VAL A 83 -13.08 1.22 18.29
N TRP A 84 -12.17 1.85 19.05
CA TRP A 84 -12.45 2.26 20.44
C TRP A 84 -13.61 3.24 20.55
N PHE A 85 -13.72 4.20 19.63
CA PHE A 85 -14.78 5.19 19.63
C PHE A 85 -16.18 4.56 19.69
N TRP A 86 -16.43 3.51 18.90
CA TRP A 86 -17.70 2.79 18.87
C TRP A 86 -17.80 1.78 20.01
N LEU A 87 -16.71 1.06 20.30
CA LEU A 87 -16.65 0.06 21.36
C LEU A 87 -17.02 0.64 22.72
N ARG A 88 -16.45 1.80 23.10
CA ARG A 88 -16.76 2.44 24.39
C ARG A 88 -18.24 2.80 24.53
N LEU A 89 -18.93 3.18 23.43
CA LEU A 89 -20.37 3.49 23.48
C LEU A 89 -21.19 2.22 23.71
N MET A 90 -20.80 1.11 23.08
CA MET A 90 -21.40 -0.21 23.28
C MET A 90 -21.18 -0.75 24.69
N LEU A 91 -19.99 -0.55 25.24
CA LEU A 91 -19.66 -0.98 26.60
C LEU A 91 -20.45 -0.19 27.65
N LEU A 92 -20.50 1.15 27.51
CA LEU A 92 -21.28 2.01 28.41
C LEU A 92 -22.77 1.65 28.41
N SER A 93 -23.36 1.32 27.26
CA SER A 93 -24.77 0.90 27.19
C SER A 93 -25.05 -0.46 27.84
N ARG A 94 -24.01 -1.26 28.11
CA ARG A 94 -24.07 -2.60 28.74
C ARG A 94 -23.54 -2.62 30.18
N GLY A 95 -23.45 -1.45 30.80
CA GLY A 95 -23.09 -1.28 32.21
C GLY A 95 -21.59 -1.41 32.52
N TYR A 96 -20.72 -1.43 31.51
CA TYR A 96 -19.28 -1.33 31.73
C TYR A 96 -18.90 0.13 32.03
N ARG A 97 -17.82 0.30 32.78
CA ARG A 97 -17.14 1.58 33.02
C ARG A 97 -15.72 1.50 32.48
N TYR A 98 -15.12 2.65 32.18
CA TYR A 98 -13.73 2.69 31.74
C TYR A 98 -13.00 3.95 32.21
N THR A 99 -11.67 3.84 32.32
CA THR A 99 -10.73 4.95 32.49
C THR A 99 -9.72 4.89 31.35
N ASP A 100 -9.60 5.96 30.55
CA ASP A 100 -8.70 6.01 29.38
C ASP A 100 -7.39 6.70 29.77
N LYS A 101 -6.31 5.92 29.87
CA LYS A 101 -4.96 6.36 30.25
C LYS A 101 -4.17 6.63 28.98
N LYS A 102 -4.46 7.78 28.36
CA LYS A 102 -4.00 8.12 27.01
C LYS A 102 -2.48 8.22 26.87
N THR A 103 -1.80 8.73 27.90
CA THR A 103 -0.35 8.86 27.95
C THR A 103 0.34 7.51 27.87
N ASP A 104 -0.20 6.53 28.58
CA ASP A 104 0.33 5.18 28.72
C ASP A 104 -0.28 4.20 27.70
N ASN A 105 -1.12 4.71 26.81
CA ASN A 105 -1.83 3.97 25.77
C ASN A 105 -2.60 2.74 26.26
N TYR A 106 -3.21 2.76 27.45
CA TYR A 106 -4.09 1.68 27.90
C TYR A 106 -5.45 2.18 28.41
N ILE A 107 -6.40 1.26 28.50
CA ILE A 107 -7.75 1.51 29.00
C ILE A 107 -8.04 0.52 30.13
N GLU A 108 -8.42 1.04 31.29
CA GLU A 108 -8.96 0.24 32.38
C GLU A 108 -10.45 0.03 32.10
N ILE A 109 -10.91 -1.21 32.04
CA ILE A 109 -12.34 -1.52 31.87
C ILE A 109 -12.81 -2.25 33.12
N SER A 110 -13.95 -1.83 33.66
CA SER A 110 -14.53 -2.43 34.87
C SER A 110 -16.01 -2.76 34.73
N LYS A 111 -16.42 -3.86 35.34
CA LYS A 111 -17.83 -4.27 35.45
C LYS A 111 -18.01 -5.24 36.61
N GLY A 112 -19.03 -5.01 37.44
CA GLY A 112 -19.38 -5.93 38.52
C GLY A 112 -18.26 -6.18 39.53
N GLY A 113 -17.43 -5.16 39.83
CA GLY A 113 -16.29 -5.29 40.73
C GLY A 113 -14.98 -5.69 40.07
N LYS A 114 -15.02 -6.43 38.95
CA LYS A 114 -13.83 -6.84 38.18
C LYS A 114 -13.24 -5.68 37.38
N VAL A 115 -11.91 -5.70 37.23
CA VAL A 115 -11.13 -4.74 36.43
C VAL A 115 -10.09 -5.50 35.59
N ASN A 116 -9.88 -5.09 34.33
CA ASN A 116 -8.77 -5.53 33.49
C ASN A 116 -8.19 -4.34 32.70
N TYR A 117 -6.97 -4.51 32.19
CA TYR A 117 -6.17 -3.47 31.52
C TYR A 117 -5.98 -3.79 30.04
N PHE A 118 -6.42 -2.90 29.15
CA PHE A 118 -6.39 -3.09 27.70
C PHE A 118 -5.44 -2.09 27.04
N TYR A 119 -4.22 -2.53 26.73
CA TYR A 119 -3.18 -1.74 26.08
C TYR A 119 -3.45 -1.63 24.58
N ILE A 120 -3.19 -0.46 24.01
CA ILE A 120 -3.39 -0.15 22.59
C ILE A 120 -2.04 0.00 21.92
N PHE A 121 -1.81 -0.80 20.88
CA PHE A 121 -0.55 -0.80 20.12
C PHE A 121 -0.79 -0.42 18.65
N GLY A 122 0.19 0.27 18.06
CA GLY A 122 0.26 0.53 16.62
C GLY A 122 1.28 -0.40 15.96
N GLY A 123 0.86 -1.19 14.96
CA GLY A 123 1.75 -2.17 14.31
C GLY A 123 2.86 -1.56 13.45
N LYS A 124 2.75 -0.28 13.07
CA LYS A 124 3.78 0.44 12.29
C LYS A 124 4.85 1.16 13.13
N ASP A 125 4.64 1.30 14.45
CA ASP A 125 5.49 2.16 15.28
C ASP A 125 6.55 1.32 16.02
N GLU A 126 7.85 1.58 15.82
CA GLU A 126 8.95 0.85 16.49
C GLU A 126 8.81 0.85 18.02
N ALA A 127 8.43 1.99 18.61
CA ALA A 127 8.18 2.10 20.05
C ALA A 127 7.07 1.16 20.56
N SER A 128 6.10 0.80 19.71
CA SER A 128 5.07 -0.19 20.06
C SER A 128 5.61 -1.62 20.01
N GLN A 129 6.64 -1.89 19.19
CA GLN A 129 7.30 -3.19 19.14
C GLN A 129 8.12 -3.43 20.41
N ASP A 130 8.86 -2.44 20.89
CA ASP A 130 9.61 -2.56 22.14
C ASP A 130 8.68 -2.78 23.34
N LEU A 131 7.55 -2.04 23.38
CA LEU A 131 6.59 -2.16 24.47
C LEU A 131 5.88 -3.52 24.48
N ILE A 132 5.50 -4.06 23.31
CA ILE A 132 4.84 -5.37 23.25
C ILE A 132 5.79 -6.51 23.62
N GLN A 133 7.11 -6.34 23.45
CA GLN A 133 8.07 -7.37 23.86
C GLN A 133 8.19 -7.55 25.38
N GLY A 134 7.85 -6.54 26.19
CA GLY A 134 8.00 -6.61 27.65
C GLY A 134 6.79 -7.13 28.42
N ILE A 135 5.63 -7.25 27.77
CA ILE A 135 4.35 -7.43 28.46
C ILE A 135 3.87 -8.90 28.47
N THR A 136 3.29 -9.34 29.57
CA THR A 136 2.53 -10.60 29.67
C THR A 136 1.07 -10.34 29.37
N LEU A 137 0.47 -11.10 28.44
CA LEU A 137 -0.91 -10.90 28.00
C LEU A 137 -1.78 -12.13 28.32
N SER A 138 -3.04 -11.87 28.67
CA SER A 138 -4.10 -12.87 28.76
C SER A 138 -4.95 -12.95 27.50
N GLY A 139 -4.63 -12.17 26.46
CA GLY A 139 -5.25 -12.25 25.15
C GLY A 139 -4.88 -11.05 24.30
N ILE A 140 -5.10 -11.16 22.99
CA ILE A 140 -4.75 -10.10 22.04
C ILE A 140 -5.75 -10.03 20.89
N LEU A 141 -6.08 -8.80 20.50
CA LEU A 141 -6.92 -8.46 19.36
C LEU A 141 -6.09 -7.70 18.32
N PHE A 142 -6.08 -8.16 17.08
CA PHE A 142 -5.53 -7.44 15.94
C PHE A 142 -6.64 -7.03 14.98
N ASP A 143 -6.89 -5.72 14.86
CA ASP A 143 -7.80 -5.13 13.87
C ASP A 143 -7.03 -4.68 12.63
N GLU A 144 -7.51 -5.08 11.45
CA GLU A 144 -6.81 -4.91 10.17
C GLU A 144 -5.43 -5.58 10.15
N VAL A 145 -5.35 -6.82 10.67
CA VAL A 145 -4.07 -7.54 10.87
C VAL A 145 -3.24 -7.70 9.59
N ALA A 146 -3.88 -7.79 8.43
CA ALA A 146 -3.18 -7.85 7.14
C ALA A 146 -2.32 -6.60 6.84
N LEU A 147 -2.61 -5.46 7.47
CA LEU A 147 -1.83 -4.22 7.31
C LEU A 147 -0.67 -4.10 8.30
N MET A 148 -0.44 -5.12 9.14
CA MET A 148 0.61 -5.12 10.15
C MET A 148 1.79 -5.99 9.71
N PRO A 149 3.02 -5.66 10.14
CA PRO A 149 4.17 -6.53 9.93
C PRO A 149 3.98 -7.90 10.59
N GLU A 150 4.36 -8.98 9.90
CA GLU A 150 4.30 -10.34 10.43
C GLU A 150 5.09 -10.48 11.75
N SER A 151 6.26 -9.85 11.83
CA SER A 151 7.11 -9.86 13.02
C SER A 151 6.39 -9.31 14.25
N PHE A 152 5.63 -8.22 14.10
CA PHE A 152 4.85 -7.63 15.19
C PHE A 152 3.73 -8.57 15.66
N VAL A 153 3.03 -9.22 14.73
CA VAL A 153 1.95 -10.17 15.08
C VAL A 153 2.50 -11.43 15.76
N ASN A 154 3.63 -11.94 15.29
CA ASN A 154 4.31 -13.09 15.92
C ASN A 154 4.82 -12.72 17.32
N GLN A 155 5.40 -11.54 17.51
CA GLN A 155 5.81 -11.06 18.83
C GLN A 155 4.60 -10.92 19.77
N GLY A 156 3.52 -10.29 19.31
CA GLY A 156 2.32 -10.06 20.13
C GLY A 156 1.62 -11.36 20.53
N THR A 157 1.49 -12.32 19.62
CA THR A 157 0.90 -13.63 19.95
C THR A 157 1.79 -14.44 20.89
N GLY A 158 3.12 -14.31 20.77
CA GLY A 158 4.10 -14.93 21.68
C GLY A 158 4.04 -14.41 23.13
N ARG A 159 3.32 -13.32 23.41
CA ARG A 159 3.13 -12.78 24.78
C ARG A 159 1.88 -13.30 25.48
N CYS A 160 0.98 -13.96 24.76
CA CYS A 160 -0.20 -14.60 25.33
C CYS A 160 0.21 -15.90 26.04
N SER A 161 0.68 -15.76 27.28
CA SER A 161 1.23 -16.87 28.09
C SER A 161 0.35 -17.26 29.27
N VAL A 162 -0.67 -16.46 29.60
CA VAL A 162 -1.62 -16.80 30.67
C VAL A 162 -2.56 -17.90 30.17
N GLU A 163 -2.81 -18.89 31.04
CA GLU A 163 -3.73 -19.99 30.76
C GLU A 163 -5.12 -19.48 30.37
N GLY A 164 -5.71 -20.09 29.35
CA GLY A 164 -7.00 -19.69 28.79
C GLY A 164 -6.94 -18.44 27.90
N SER A 165 -5.76 -17.89 27.62
CA SER A 165 -5.63 -16.76 26.67
C SER A 165 -6.09 -17.13 25.26
N LYS A 166 -6.58 -16.13 24.52
CA LYS A 166 -7.11 -16.31 23.16
C LYS A 166 -6.67 -15.22 22.20
N PHE A 167 -6.59 -15.59 20.92
CA PHE A 167 -6.27 -14.68 19.81
C PHE A 167 -7.51 -14.24 19.05
N PHE A 168 -7.61 -12.94 18.74
CA PHE A 168 -8.70 -12.40 17.94
C PHE A 168 -8.10 -11.64 16.75
N PHE A 169 -8.42 -12.08 15.53
CA PHE A 169 -7.92 -11.46 14.31
C PHE A 169 -9.06 -11.01 13.41
N ASN A 170 -9.00 -9.78 12.95
CA ASN A 170 -9.90 -9.25 11.92
C ASN A 170 -9.10 -8.61 10.79
N CYS A 171 -9.46 -8.86 9.53
CA CYS A 171 -8.85 -8.17 8.39
C CYS A 171 -9.76 -8.11 7.17
N ASN A 172 -9.41 -7.23 6.24
CA ASN A 172 -9.84 -7.36 4.85
C ASN A 172 -8.78 -8.19 4.09
N PRO A 173 -9.18 -8.95 3.07
CA PRO A 173 -8.27 -9.76 2.27
C PRO A 173 -7.25 -8.93 1.51
N ASP A 174 -6.09 -9.54 1.27
CA ASP A 174 -5.04 -9.05 0.38
C ASP A 174 -4.73 -10.09 -0.73
N GLY A 175 -3.55 -10.04 -1.35
CA GLY A 175 -3.06 -11.07 -2.24
C GLY A 175 -2.98 -12.46 -1.57
N PRO A 176 -3.22 -13.57 -2.29
CA PRO A 176 -3.28 -14.91 -1.70
C PRO A 176 -1.96 -15.36 -1.07
N MET A 177 -0.82 -14.86 -1.53
CA MET A 177 0.50 -15.18 -0.97
C MET A 177 0.84 -14.38 0.28
N HIS A 178 -0.02 -13.45 0.70
CA HIS A 178 0.19 -12.65 1.90
C HIS A 178 0.37 -13.55 3.14
N TRP A 179 1.36 -13.20 3.98
CA TRP A 179 1.79 -14.02 5.13
C TRP A 179 0.62 -14.41 6.05
N PHE A 180 -0.34 -13.50 6.29
CA PHE A 180 -1.48 -13.80 7.16
C PHE A 180 -2.40 -14.88 6.56
N ASN A 181 -2.59 -14.89 5.23
CA ASN A 181 -3.36 -15.94 4.58
C ASN A 181 -2.62 -17.29 4.68
N GLN A 182 -1.34 -17.30 4.33
CA GLN A 182 -0.50 -18.50 4.28
C GLN A 182 -0.24 -19.11 5.66
N ASN A 183 0.06 -18.28 6.67
CA ASN A 183 0.52 -18.73 7.97
C ASN A 183 -0.60 -18.81 9.02
N TRP A 184 -1.73 -18.14 8.83
CA TRP A 184 -2.82 -18.10 9.81
C TRP A 184 -4.15 -18.62 9.27
N ILE A 185 -4.66 -18.11 8.13
CA ILE A 185 -5.98 -18.54 7.62
C ILE A 185 -5.94 -19.97 7.11
N LEU A 186 -5.03 -20.28 6.19
CA LEU A 186 -4.91 -21.63 5.62
C LEU A 186 -4.52 -22.67 6.68
N LYS A 187 -3.83 -22.24 7.74
CA LYS A 187 -3.42 -23.07 8.88
C LYS A 187 -4.34 -22.93 10.10
N ALA A 188 -5.54 -22.33 9.96
CA ALA A 188 -6.40 -22.03 11.09
C ALA A 188 -6.76 -23.29 11.91
N LYS A 189 -7.05 -24.40 11.23
CA LYS A 189 -7.35 -25.68 11.89
C LYS A 189 -6.16 -26.24 12.66
N GLU A 190 -4.96 -26.17 12.09
CA GLU A 190 -3.71 -26.62 12.74
C GLU A 190 -3.39 -25.78 13.98
N LYS A 191 -3.73 -24.50 13.94
CA LYS A 191 -3.57 -23.55 15.05
C LYS A 191 -4.77 -23.52 16.00
N ASN A 192 -5.73 -24.44 15.85
CA ASN A 192 -6.95 -24.53 16.65
C ASN A 192 -7.74 -23.19 16.71
N LEU A 193 -7.83 -22.50 15.57
CA LEU A 193 -8.53 -21.23 15.41
C LEU A 193 -9.87 -21.43 14.71
N LEU A 194 -10.91 -20.76 15.22
CA LEU A 194 -12.18 -20.63 14.51
C LEU A 194 -12.04 -19.66 13.35
N TYR A 195 -12.34 -20.08 12.12
CA TYR A 195 -12.34 -19.21 10.95
C TYR A 195 -13.77 -18.87 10.50
N LEU A 196 -14.07 -17.57 10.32
CA LEU A 196 -15.34 -17.07 9.81
C LEU A 196 -15.12 -16.04 8.71
N HIS A 197 -15.57 -16.36 7.51
CA HIS A 197 -15.55 -15.43 6.38
C HIS A 197 -16.79 -14.51 6.38
N PHE A 198 -16.63 -13.19 6.26
CA PHE A 198 -17.72 -12.22 6.28
C PHE A 198 -17.96 -11.52 4.94
N THR A 199 -19.23 -11.30 4.60
CA THR A 199 -19.66 -10.45 3.47
C THR A 199 -20.54 -9.29 3.96
N MET A 200 -20.88 -8.33 3.08
CA MET A 200 -21.80 -7.24 3.47
C MET A 200 -23.19 -7.73 3.88
N ASP A 201 -23.60 -8.94 3.49
CA ASP A 201 -24.90 -9.52 3.86
C ASP A 201 -24.95 -9.94 5.32
N ASP A 202 -23.79 -10.16 5.94
CA ASP A 202 -23.69 -10.40 7.38
C ASP A 202 -23.93 -9.13 8.21
N ASN A 203 -24.03 -7.95 7.58
CA ASN A 203 -24.37 -6.70 8.24
C ASN A 203 -25.84 -6.31 8.03
N LEU A 204 -26.70 -6.76 8.96
CA LEU A 204 -28.15 -6.48 8.95
C LEU A 204 -28.50 -5.00 9.20
N SER A 205 -27.53 -4.13 9.45
CA SER A 205 -27.75 -2.68 9.57
C SER A 205 -27.71 -1.94 8.23
N LEU A 206 -27.20 -2.56 7.17
CA LEU A 206 -27.10 -1.95 5.83
C LEU A 206 -28.32 -2.30 4.99
N SER A 207 -28.94 -1.28 4.39
CA SER A 207 -29.97 -1.51 3.37
C SER A 207 -29.33 -1.89 2.03
N GLU A 208 -30.08 -2.58 1.17
CA GLU A 208 -29.61 -2.96 -0.17
C GLU A 208 -29.14 -1.77 -0.99
N ARG A 209 -29.83 -0.63 -0.92
CA ARG A 209 -29.39 0.61 -1.57
C ARG A 209 -27.97 1.03 -1.17
N ILE A 210 -27.61 0.86 0.11
CA ILE A 210 -26.27 1.22 0.61
C ILE A 210 -25.25 0.15 0.23
N LYS A 211 -25.61 -1.13 0.26
CA LYS A 211 -24.73 -2.21 -0.23
C LYS A 211 -24.40 -1.99 -1.70
N GLU A 212 -25.41 -1.68 -2.52
CA GLU A 212 -25.25 -1.41 -3.95
C GLU A 212 -24.33 -0.23 -4.22
N ARG A 213 -24.49 0.85 -3.43
CA ARG A 213 -23.55 1.98 -3.49
C ARG A 213 -22.10 1.54 -3.25
N TYR A 214 -21.83 0.65 -2.29
CA TYR A 214 -20.48 0.13 -2.08
C TYR A 214 -20.01 -0.80 -3.19
N ARG A 215 -20.88 -1.66 -3.74
CA ARG A 215 -20.53 -2.51 -4.91
C ARG A 215 -20.07 -1.66 -6.08
N ASN A 216 -20.70 -0.50 -6.29
CA ASN A 216 -20.36 0.45 -7.35
C ASN A 216 -19.12 1.31 -7.09
N MET A 217 -18.49 1.23 -5.91
CA MET A 217 -17.25 1.95 -5.60
C MET A 217 -15.98 1.22 -6.03
N TYR A 218 -16.04 -0.09 -6.23
CA TYR A 218 -14.86 -0.90 -6.47
C TYR A 218 -14.95 -1.60 -7.83
N ARG A 219 -13.79 -1.78 -8.47
CA ARG A 219 -13.59 -2.48 -9.74
C ARG A 219 -12.39 -3.43 -9.62
N GLY A 220 -12.23 -4.32 -10.59
CA GLY A 220 -11.08 -5.22 -10.70
C GLY A 220 -10.76 -6.00 -9.43
N VAL A 221 -9.47 -6.09 -9.09
CA VAL A 221 -8.98 -6.81 -7.91
C VAL A 221 -9.54 -6.26 -6.59
N PHE A 222 -9.75 -4.95 -6.49
CA PHE A 222 -10.29 -4.32 -5.28
C PHE A 222 -11.76 -4.67 -5.04
N TYR A 223 -12.55 -4.90 -6.10
CA TYR A 223 -13.90 -5.44 -5.96
C TYR A 223 -13.86 -6.86 -5.36
N LYS A 224 -12.99 -7.73 -5.89
CA LYS A 224 -12.83 -9.10 -5.38
C LYS A 224 -12.47 -9.09 -3.89
N ARG A 225 -11.54 -8.24 -3.46
CA ARG A 225 -11.11 -8.16 -2.06
C ARG A 225 -12.13 -7.51 -1.13
N TYR A 226 -12.51 -6.28 -1.43
CA TYR A 226 -13.28 -5.47 -0.49
C TYR A 226 -14.79 -5.72 -0.54
N ILE A 227 -15.31 -6.21 -1.66
CA ILE A 227 -16.75 -6.52 -1.82
C ILE A 227 -17.02 -8.01 -1.68
N LEU A 228 -16.31 -8.85 -2.45
CA LEU A 228 -16.50 -10.31 -2.38
C LEU A 228 -15.75 -10.95 -1.21
N GLY A 229 -14.75 -10.28 -0.63
CA GLY A 229 -13.98 -10.85 0.48
C GLY A 229 -12.92 -11.88 0.04
N LEU A 230 -12.49 -11.86 -1.22
CA LEU A 230 -11.58 -12.89 -1.74
C LEU A 230 -10.12 -12.47 -1.65
N TRP A 231 -9.24 -13.39 -1.23
CA TRP A 231 -7.79 -13.24 -1.33
C TRP A 231 -7.35 -13.45 -2.79
N SER A 232 -7.30 -12.37 -3.57
CA SER A 232 -7.11 -12.41 -5.03
C SER A 232 -5.83 -11.71 -5.46
N VAL A 233 -5.11 -12.28 -6.43
CA VAL A 233 -3.88 -11.71 -7.00
C VAL A 233 -4.18 -10.37 -7.68
N ALA A 234 -3.31 -9.39 -7.45
CA ALA A 234 -3.20 -8.20 -8.27
C ALA A 234 -2.23 -8.50 -9.44
N SER A 235 -2.73 -8.48 -10.67
CA SER A 235 -1.97 -8.82 -11.89
C SER A 235 -2.38 -7.93 -13.04
N GLY A 236 -1.46 -7.64 -13.95
CA GLY A 236 -1.70 -6.78 -15.10
C GLY A 236 -1.84 -5.30 -14.73
N ALA A 237 -2.61 -4.56 -15.54
CA ALA A 237 -2.81 -3.12 -15.36
C ALA A 237 -3.45 -2.79 -14.00
N ILE A 238 -2.91 -1.79 -13.32
CA ILE A 238 -3.38 -1.31 -12.02
C ILE A 238 -4.69 -0.54 -12.20
N PHE A 239 -4.74 0.32 -13.22
CA PHE A 239 -5.91 1.13 -13.57
C PHE A 239 -6.68 0.52 -14.75
N ASP A 240 -6.98 -0.78 -14.66
CA ASP A 240 -7.76 -1.54 -15.66
C ASP A 240 -9.20 -1.00 -15.87
N MET A 241 -9.65 -0.10 -15.00
CA MET A 241 -10.93 0.59 -15.08
C MET A 241 -10.88 1.94 -15.81
N TRP A 242 -9.73 2.35 -16.35
CA TRP A 242 -9.66 3.54 -17.21
C TRP A 242 -10.44 3.30 -18.49
N ASP A 243 -11.43 4.16 -18.74
CA ASP A 243 -12.28 4.10 -19.92
C ASP A 243 -12.10 5.40 -20.72
N PRO A 244 -11.48 5.35 -21.91
CA PRO A 244 -11.29 6.53 -22.75
C PRO A 244 -12.59 7.28 -23.09
N GLU A 245 -13.74 6.60 -23.15
CA GLU A 245 -15.03 7.26 -23.43
C GLU A 245 -15.57 8.05 -22.22
N VAL A 246 -15.10 7.72 -21.01
CA VAL A 246 -15.58 8.32 -19.75
C VAL A 246 -14.57 9.29 -19.15
N ASN A 247 -13.29 8.92 -19.19
CA ASN A 247 -12.20 9.60 -18.48
C ASN A 247 -11.41 10.57 -19.38
N GLU A 248 -11.41 10.38 -20.71
CA GLU A 248 -10.73 11.30 -21.63
C GLU A 248 -11.74 12.29 -22.22
N ILE A 249 -11.38 13.57 -22.21
CA ILE A 249 -12.20 14.64 -22.78
C ILE A 249 -11.38 15.50 -23.74
N ALA A 250 -12.05 16.11 -24.71
CA ALA A 250 -11.53 17.20 -25.49
C ALA A 250 -11.58 18.52 -24.70
N GLU A 251 -10.76 19.49 -25.09
CA GLU A 251 -10.66 20.78 -24.38
C GLU A 251 -11.99 21.55 -24.39
N ASN A 252 -12.78 21.45 -25.46
CA ASN A 252 -14.09 22.07 -25.59
C ASN A 252 -15.19 21.42 -24.73
N GLU A 253 -14.91 20.25 -24.13
CA GLU A 253 -15.82 19.57 -23.20
C GLU A 253 -15.56 19.96 -21.74
N LEU A 254 -14.49 20.73 -21.47
CA LEU A 254 -14.30 21.34 -20.16
C LEU A 254 -15.45 22.29 -19.83
N PRO A 255 -15.96 22.30 -18.58
CA PRO A 255 -16.95 23.27 -18.19
C PRO A 255 -16.40 24.70 -18.38
N MET A 256 -17.09 25.51 -19.20
CA MET A 256 -16.60 26.85 -19.63
C MET A 256 -16.20 27.76 -18.47
N SER A 257 -16.81 27.61 -17.29
CA SER A 257 -16.56 28.43 -16.12
C SER A 257 -15.81 27.71 -15.00
N ILE A 258 -15.20 26.54 -15.26
CA ILE A 258 -14.56 25.71 -14.23
C ILE A 258 -13.58 26.51 -13.34
N GLN A 259 -12.82 27.43 -13.95
CA GLN A 259 -11.85 28.27 -13.26
C GLN A 259 -12.48 29.25 -12.24
N SER A 260 -13.76 29.56 -12.36
CA SER A 260 -14.47 30.52 -11.52
C SER A 260 -15.04 29.93 -10.23
N TYR A 261 -15.28 28.61 -10.19
CA TYR A 261 -15.95 27.97 -9.05
C TYR A 261 -15.23 26.74 -8.50
N ALA A 262 -14.42 26.06 -9.31
CA ALA A 262 -13.67 24.89 -8.85
C ALA A 262 -12.42 25.30 -8.07
N ARG A 263 -12.01 24.45 -7.14
CA ARG A 263 -10.76 24.62 -6.41
C ARG A 263 -9.62 24.13 -7.29
N ARG A 264 -8.69 25.01 -7.63
CA ARG A 264 -7.49 24.65 -8.37
C ARG A 264 -6.41 24.08 -7.44
N TYR A 265 -5.80 22.99 -7.83
CA TYR A 265 -4.63 22.37 -7.19
C TYR A 265 -3.60 22.04 -8.27
N ILE A 266 -2.32 22.12 -7.90
CA ILE A 266 -1.25 21.57 -8.75
C ILE A 266 -0.65 20.38 -8.02
N ALA A 267 -0.74 19.19 -8.61
CA ALA A 267 -0.07 18.00 -8.08
C ALA A 267 1.28 17.83 -8.77
N ILE A 268 2.33 17.60 -7.98
CA ILE A 268 3.70 17.50 -8.48
C ILE A 268 4.28 16.13 -8.13
N ASP A 269 4.76 15.42 -9.16
CA ASP A 269 5.73 14.35 -9.01
C ASP A 269 7.11 14.93 -9.34
N TYR A 270 8.00 14.95 -8.35
CA TYR A 270 9.27 15.68 -8.43
C TYR A 270 10.44 14.70 -8.55
N GLY A 271 11.19 14.84 -9.63
CA GLY A 271 12.40 14.08 -9.91
C GLY A 271 13.53 15.00 -10.37
N THR A 272 14.69 14.91 -9.72
CA THR A 272 15.91 15.56 -10.23
C THR A 272 16.52 14.72 -11.34
N SER A 273 16.77 13.44 -11.07
CA SER A 273 17.30 12.47 -12.03
C SER A 273 16.24 11.76 -12.87
N ASN A 274 14.98 11.77 -12.42
CA ASN A 274 13.81 11.25 -13.13
C ASN A 274 12.96 12.43 -13.63
N ALA A 275 11.98 12.17 -14.49
CA ALA A 275 11.08 13.21 -14.97
C ALA A 275 10.37 13.93 -13.81
N THR A 276 10.17 15.24 -13.98
CA THR A 276 9.31 16.07 -13.13
C THR A 276 8.02 16.38 -13.86
N VAL A 277 6.88 16.17 -13.20
CA VAL A 277 5.54 16.33 -13.75
C VAL A 277 4.71 17.27 -12.88
N PHE A 278 4.03 18.25 -13.49
CA PHE A 278 2.98 19.05 -12.83
C PHE A 278 1.63 18.77 -13.48
N LEU A 279 0.63 18.43 -12.68
CA LEU A 279 -0.76 18.27 -13.13
C LEU A 279 -1.60 19.45 -12.64
N ASP A 280 -2.28 20.13 -13.57
CA ASP A 280 -3.21 21.21 -13.26
C ASP A 280 -4.62 20.65 -13.06
N ILE A 281 -5.10 20.69 -11.82
CA ILE A 281 -6.32 20.00 -11.40
C ILE A 281 -7.34 21.03 -10.91
N TYR A 282 -8.54 21.01 -11.50
CA TYR A 282 -9.70 21.73 -10.99
C TYR A 282 -10.67 20.74 -10.35
N ASP A 283 -10.92 20.89 -9.05
CA ASP A 283 -11.86 20.07 -8.28
C ASP A 283 -13.14 20.87 -8.04
N ASP A 284 -14.22 20.47 -8.70
CA ASP A 284 -15.54 21.12 -8.52
C ASP A 284 -16.34 20.58 -7.32
N GLY A 285 -15.79 19.62 -6.58
CA GLY A 285 -16.44 18.95 -5.47
C GLY A 285 -17.10 17.63 -5.84
N ASP A 286 -17.22 17.30 -7.13
CA ASP A 286 -17.68 15.98 -7.62
C ASP A 286 -16.65 15.34 -8.56
N ILE A 287 -16.15 16.10 -9.54
CA ILE A 287 -15.19 15.69 -10.57
C ILE A 287 -13.88 16.46 -10.40
N ALA A 288 -12.77 15.72 -10.46
CA ALA A 288 -11.43 16.26 -10.63
C ALA A 288 -11.09 16.33 -12.12
N TRP A 289 -10.98 17.55 -12.63
CA TRP A 289 -10.66 17.86 -14.02
C TRP A 289 -9.16 18.14 -14.15
N VAL A 290 -8.42 17.25 -14.81
CA VAL A 290 -7.00 17.45 -15.12
C VAL A 290 -6.90 18.11 -16.49
N THR A 291 -6.49 19.38 -16.50
CA THR A 291 -6.66 20.24 -17.69
C THR A 291 -5.43 20.32 -18.57
N ARG A 292 -4.25 20.12 -17.98
CA ARG A 292 -2.95 20.11 -18.67
C ARG A 292 -1.86 19.54 -17.78
N GLU A 293 -0.78 19.10 -18.41
CA GLU A 293 0.44 18.67 -17.77
C GLU A 293 1.63 19.56 -18.14
N TYR A 294 2.55 19.76 -17.20
CA TYR A 294 3.94 20.08 -17.47
C TYR A 294 4.74 18.79 -17.34
N TYR A 295 5.65 18.55 -18.27
CA TYR A 295 6.52 17.39 -18.25
C TYR A 295 7.95 17.80 -18.60
N TYR A 296 8.91 17.39 -17.78
CA TYR A 296 10.32 17.57 -18.06
C TYR A 296 11.12 16.36 -17.63
N ASP A 297 11.69 15.64 -18.60
CA ASP A 297 12.66 14.59 -18.37
C ASP A 297 14.06 15.12 -18.68
N SER A 298 14.91 15.17 -17.66
CA SER A 298 16.29 15.65 -17.77
C SER A 298 17.16 14.74 -18.66
N LYS A 299 16.78 13.46 -18.82
CA LYS A 299 17.43 12.52 -19.73
C LYS A 299 17.02 12.78 -21.18
N GLU A 300 15.72 12.89 -21.46
CA GLU A 300 15.25 13.21 -22.83
C GLU A 300 15.75 14.57 -23.31
N LYS A 301 15.89 15.54 -22.39
CA LYS A 301 16.34 16.90 -22.71
C LYS A 301 17.86 17.07 -22.62
N MET A 302 18.60 16.05 -22.20
CA MET A 302 20.05 16.09 -21.93
C MET A 302 20.47 17.32 -21.11
N ALA A 303 19.62 17.75 -20.17
CA ALA A 303 19.84 18.94 -19.37
C ALA A 303 19.16 18.75 -18.01
N GLN A 304 19.92 19.00 -16.94
CA GLN A 304 19.38 18.98 -15.59
C GLN A 304 18.79 20.34 -15.25
N LYS A 305 17.66 20.35 -14.53
CA LYS A 305 17.09 21.56 -13.94
C LYS A 305 17.33 21.55 -12.43
N THR A 306 17.70 22.72 -11.93
CA THR A 306 17.80 23.00 -10.50
C THR A 306 16.42 23.26 -9.90
N ASP A 307 16.29 23.15 -8.57
CA ASP A 307 15.06 23.50 -7.83
C ASP A 307 14.55 24.89 -8.18
N ARG A 308 15.47 25.83 -8.35
CA ARG A 308 15.15 27.21 -8.74
C ARG A 308 14.51 27.26 -10.12
N GLN A 309 15.08 26.56 -11.10
CA GLN A 309 14.55 26.52 -12.47
C GLN A 309 13.18 25.84 -12.49
N TYR A 310 13.03 24.68 -11.82
CA TYR A 310 11.72 24.03 -11.71
C TYR A 310 10.68 24.91 -11.02
N ALA A 311 11.08 25.71 -10.04
CA ALA A 311 10.17 26.61 -9.34
C ALA A 311 9.82 27.84 -10.19
N ASP A 312 10.72 28.30 -11.05
CA ASP A 312 10.45 29.34 -12.05
C ASP A 312 9.46 28.82 -13.11
N ASP A 313 9.65 27.58 -13.60
CA ASP A 313 8.69 26.91 -14.48
C ASP A 313 7.32 26.75 -13.81
N LEU A 314 7.30 26.35 -12.54
CA LEU A 314 6.07 26.21 -11.77
C LEU A 314 5.32 27.55 -11.62
N VAL A 315 6.03 28.66 -11.40
CA VAL A 315 5.39 29.99 -11.35
C VAL A 315 4.82 30.38 -12.70
N ALA A 316 5.57 30.16 -13.79
CA ALA A 316 5.05 30.39 -15.14
C ALA A 316 3.78 29.55 -15.40
N PHE A 317 3.84 28.27 -15.06
CA PHE A 317 2.71 27.35 -15.16
C PHE A 317 1.52 27.83 -14.31
N VAL A 318 1.73 28.22 -13.05
CA VAL A 318 0.66 28.71 -12.17
C VAL A 318 0.01 29.99 -12.72
N ASN A 319 0.80 30.90 -13.30
CA ASN A 319 0.32 32.20 -13.78
C ASN A 319 -0.59 32.12 -15.02
N GLU A 320 -0.69 30.97 -15.69
CA GLU A 320 -1.65 30.74 -16.78
C GLU A 320 -3.11 30.55 -16.30
N GLY A 321 -3.37 30.62 -14.99
CA GLY A 321 -4.72 30.52 -14.44
C GLY A 321 -4.86 31.16 -13.05
N PRO A 322 -6.02 31.01 -12.38
CA PRO A 322 -6.24 31.54 -11.04
C PRO A 322 -5.31 30.91 -10.01
N SER A 323 -4.91 31.64 -8.96
CA SER A 323 -4.00 31.11 -7.95
C SER A 323 -4.50 29.79 -7.34
N PRO A 324 -3.66 28.75 -7.24
CA PRO A 324 -4.07 27.46 -6.71
C PRO A 324 -4.34 27.53 -5.20
N THR A 325 -5.28 26.71 -4.74
CA THR A 325 -5.57 26.51 -3.31
C THR A 325 -4.35 25.94 -2.58
N ALA A 326 -3.66 24.99 -3.21
CA ALA A 326 -2.39 24.44 -2.75
C ALA A 326 -1.65 23.72 -3.87
N ILE A 327 -0.33 23.65 -3.73
CA ILE A 327 0.54 22.72 -4.44
C ILE A 327 0.65 21.44 -3.60
N ILE A 328 0.33 20.29 -4.18
CA ILE A 328 0.48 18.98 -3.55
C ILE A 328 1.85 18.42 -3.93
N LEU A 329 2.70 18.16 -2.93
CA LEU A 329 4.08 17.74 -3.15
C LEU A 329 4.45 16.60 -2.18
N ASP A 330 5.25 15.66 -2.67
CA ASP A 330 5.85 14.62 -1.84
C ASP A 330 6.61 15.25 -0.64
N PRO A 331 6.33 14.82 0.62
CA PRO A 331 7.15 15.15 1.78
C PRO A 331 8.67 15.02 1.60
N SER A 332 9.13 14.10 0.75
CA SER A 332 10.56 13.82 0.51
C SER A 332 11.30 14.95 -0.24
N ALA A 333 10.58 15.76 -1.03
CA ALA A 333 11.13 16.87 -1.82
C ALA A 333 11.35 18.14 -0.99
N ALA A 334 12.13 18.05 0.10
CA ALA A 334 12.25 19.11 1.10
C ALA A 334 12.89 20.40 0.56
N SER A 335 13.91 20.29 -0.31
CA SER A 335 14.59 21.44 -0.91
C SER A 335 13.66 22.20 -1.87
N PHE A 336 12.99 21.48 -2.76
CA PHE A 336 12.03 22.05 -3.69
C PHE A 336 10.83 22.67 -2.96
N LYS A 337 10.36 22.05 -1.87
CA LYS A 337 9.32 22.63 -1.00
C LYS A 337 9.71 23.98 -0.41
N ALA A 338 10.97 24.16 0.01
CA ALA A 338 11.44 25.44 0.52
C ALA A 338 11.45 26.50 -0.58
N GLU A 339 11.86 26.11 -1.79
CA GLU A 339 11.94 26.97 -2.97
C GLU A 339 10.57 27.41 -3.50
N ILE A 340 9.54 26.54 -3.42
CA ILE A 340 8.15 26.92 -3.73
C ILE A 340 7.61 27.91 -2.68
N ARG A 341 7.92 27.70 -1.40
CA ARG A 341 7.47 28.57 -0.31
C ARG A 341 8.11 29.95 -0.36
N SER A 342 9.36 30.07 -0.78
CA SER A 342 10.03 31.37 -0.96
C SER A 342 9.35 32.23 -2.04
N ARG A 343 8.67 31.61 -3.00
CA ARG A 343 7.84 32.26 -4.03
C ARG A 343 6.41 32.57 -3.58
N GLY A 344 6.07 32.34 -2.31
CA GLY A 344 4.75 32.66 -1.75
C GLY A 344 3.66 31.64 -2.08
N LEU A 345 4.00 30.49 -2.67
CA LEU A 345 3.05 29.43 -3.01
C LEU A 345 2.80 28.50 -1.81
N ARG A 346 1.53 28.17 -1.57
CA ARG A 346 1.13 27.30 -0.46
C ARG A 346 1.37 25.83 -0.81
N VAL A 347 2.23 25.14 -0.06
CA VAL A 347 2.48 23.70 -0.21
C VAL A 347 1.72 22.88 0.83
N LYS A 348 1.02 21.83 0.38
CA LYS A 348 0.43 20.78 1.19
C LYS A 348 1.18 19.46 0.90
N ALA A 349 1.58 18.76 1.96
CA ALA A 349 2.27 17.49 1.79
C ALA A 349 1.29 16.42 1.29
N ALA A 350 1.74 15.58 0.35
CA ALA A 350 1.00 14.41 -0.13
C ALA A 350 0.92 13.32 0.95
N ASP A 351 -0.11 12.48 0.85
CA ASP A 351 -0.21 11.23 1.61
C ASP A 351 0.35 10.10 0.73
N ASN A 352 1.49 9.54 1.12
CA ASN A 352 2.26 8.62 0.29
C ASN A 352 1.97 7.14 0.60
N GLU A 353 0.82 6.82 1.22
CA GLU A 353 0.39 5.43 1.42
C GLU A 353 -0.04 4.80 0.08
N VAL A 354 0.93 4.26 -0.66
CA VAL A 354 0.82 3.78 -2.05
C VAL A 354 -0.45 2.97 -2.34
N LEU A 355 -0.70 1.88 -1.59
CA LEU A 355 -1.85 1.00 -1.85
C LEU A 355 -3.20 1.68 -1.60
N ASP A 356 -3.27 2.56 -0.60
CA ASP A 356 -4.51 3.33 -0.33
C ASP A 356 -4.73 4.37 -1.43
N GLY A 357 -3.67 5.05 -1.85
CA GLY A 357 -3.68 5.99 -2.96
C GLY A 357 -4.15 5.33 -4.26
N ILE A 358 -3.56 4.21 -4.66
CA ILE A 358 -3.97 3.43 -5.84
C ILE A 358 -5.45 3.07 -5.74
N ARG A 359 -5.88 2.51 -4.61
CA ARG A 359 -7.29 2.11 -4.40
C ARG A 359 -8.24 3.29 -4.54
N MET A 360 -7.94 4.43 -3.93
CA MET A 360 -8.78 5.64 -4.02
C MET A 360 -8.86 6.15 -5.45
N THR A 361 -7.72 6.24 -6.14
CA THR A 361 -7.64 6.67 -7.53
C THR A 361 -8.41 5.72 -8.45
N SER A 362 -8.27 4.40 -8.29
CA SER A 362 -9.05 3.40 -9.02
C SER A 362 -10.56 3.59 -8.83
N THR A 363 -11.02 3.87 -7.61
CA THR A 363 -12.44 4.17 -7.33
C THR A 363 -12.89 5.45 -8.06
N MET A 364 -12.08 6.51 -8.03
CA MET A 364 -12.43 7.77 -8.68
C MET A 364 -12.48 7.64 -10.21
N ILE A 365 -11.51 6.94 -10.81
CA ILE A 365 -11.48 6.64 -12.25
C ILE A 365 -12.72 5.84 -12.64
N GLY A 366 -12.98 4.71 -11.97
CA GLY A 366 -14.09 3.81 -12.31
C GLY A 366 -15.49 4.39 -12.05
N GLN A 367 -15.58 5.54 -11.35
CA GLN A 367 -16.81 6.31 -11.17
C GLN A 367 -16.94 7.48 -12.16
N GLY A 368 -15.98 7.67 -13.07
CA GLY A 368 -15.95 8.81 -13.99
C GLY A 368 -15.68 10.15 -13.31
N LYS A 369 -15.06 10.13 -12.11
CA LYS A 369 -14.77 11.33 -11.31
C LYS A 369 -13.40 11.92 -11.54
N ILE A 370 -12.57 11.27 -12.36
CA ILE A 370 -11.36 11.85 -12.90
C ILE A 370 -11.58 11.97 -14.39
N LYS A 371 -11.47 13.21 -14.88
CA LYS A 371 -11.56 13.54 -16.31
C LYS A 371 -10.31 14.29 -16.73
N MET A 372 -9.74 13.92 -17.86
CA MET A 372 -8.44 14.41 -18.30
C MET A 372 -8.50 14.90 -19.74
N VAL A 373 -7.98 16.10 -19.99
CA VAL A 373 -7.92 16.68 -21.33
C VAL A 373 -6.88 15.94 -22.16
N LYS A 374 -7.34 15.08 -23.06
CA LYS A 374 -6.49 14.12 -23.80
C LYS A 374 -5.35 14.79 -24.55
N SER A 375 -5.64 15.87 -25.26
CA SER A 375 -4.65 16.59 -26.08
C SER A 375 -3.55 17.28 -25.27
N LYS A 376 -3.75 17.49 -23.95
CA LYS A 376 -2.82 18.22 -23.07
C LYS A 376 -2.21 17.39 -21.95
N CYS A 377 -2.57 16.11 -21.85
CA CYS A 377 -2.14 15.21 -20.77
C CYS A 377 -1.71 13.83 -21.30
N GLN A 378 -1.15 13.78 -22.50
CA GLN A 378 -0.88 12.51 -23.20
C GLN A 378 0.13 11.63 -22.45
N ARG A 379 1.15 12.22 -21.82
CA ARG A 379 2.16 11.45 -21.07
C ARG A 379 1.52 10.83 -19.84
N THR A 380 0.78 11.61 -19.05
CA THR A 380 0.10 11.09 -17.85
C THR A 380 -0.92 10.01 -18.18
N ILE A 381 -1.67 10.13 -19.28
CA ILE A 381 -2.57 9.06 -19.74
C ILE A 381 -1.77 7.80 -20.09
N GLY A 382 -0.65 7.95 -20.80
CA GLY A 382 0.26 6.84 -21.09
C GLY A 382 0.78 6.14 -19.84
N ASP A 383 1.15 6.91 -18.81
CA ASP A 383 1.60 6.39 -17.52
C ASP A 383 0.48 5.63 -16.80
N VAL A 384 -0.75 6.16 -16.78
CA VAL A 384 -1.93 5.48 -16.20
C VAL A 384 -2.18 4.14 -16.88
N LEU A 385 -2.12 4.08 -18.21
CA LEU A 385 -2.38 2.88 -19.00
C LEU A 385 -1.28 1.83 -18.91
N SER A 386 -0.03 2.25 -18.68
CA SER A 386 1.14 1.36 -18.57
C SER A 386 1.47 0.95 -17.13
N TYR A 387 0.78 1.52 -16.13
CA TYR A 387 1.02 1.21 -14.73
C TYR A 387 0.54 -0.20 -14.38
N VAL A 388 1.48 -1.11 -14.08
CA VAL A 388 1.22 -2.53 -13.83
C VAL A 388 1.70 -3.00 -12.47
N TRP A 389 1.04 -4.03 -11.94
CA TRP A 389 1.45 -4.69 -10.69
C TRP A 389 2.76 -5.47 -10.87
N ASP A 390 3.64 -5.43 -9.87
CA ASP A 390 4.85 -6.27 -9.82
C ASP A 390 4.45 -7.71 -9.46
N GLU A 391 4.35 -8.56 -10.48
CA GLU A 391 3.98 -9.98 -10.29
C GLU A 391 4.99 -10.72 -9.40
N LYS A 392 6.28 -10.36 -9.45
CA LYS A 392 7.31 -10.98 -8.59
C LYS A 392 7.08 -10.61 -7.13
N ALA A 393 6.71 -9.36 -6.85
CA ALA A 393 6.33 -8.94 -5.50
C ALA A 393 5.08 -9.68 -5.02
N SER A 394 4.04 -9.76 -5.87
CA SER A 394 2.79 -10.45 -5.55
C SER A 394 3.01 -11.91 -5.18
N GLN A 395 3.94 -12.61 -5.83
CA GLN A 395 4.32 -13.98 -5.49
C GLN A 395 4.99 -14.12 -4.12
N ARG A 396 5.68 -13.07 -3.64
CA ARG A 396 6.26 -13.00 -2.29
C ARG A 396 5.26 -12.49 -1.24
N GLY A 397 4.02 -12.22 -1.63
CA GLY A 397 2.99 -11.66 -0.75
C GLY A 397 3.11 -10.15 -0.52
N GLU A 398 3.90 -9.45 -1.32
CA GLU A 398 4.03 -7.99 -1.33
C GLU A 398 3.22 -7.40 -2.49
N GLU A 399 2.54 -6.27 -2.27
CA GLU A 399 1.85 -5.57 -3.35
C GLU A 399 2.46 -4.23 -3.64
N LYS A 400 3.06 -4.11 -4.81
CA LYS A 400 3.62 -2.87 -5.30
C LYS A 400 3.56 -2.80 -6.82
N PRO A 401 3.46 -1.60 -7.38
CA PRO A 401 3.64 -1.40 -8.82
C PRO A 401 5.07 -1.79 -9.24
N VAL A 402 5.23 -2.18 -10.51
CA VAL A 402 6.56 -2.24 -11.13
C VAL A 402 7.12 -0.82 -11.13
N LYS A 403 8.25 -0.61 -10.48
CA LYS A 403 9.05 0.60 -10.70
C LYS A 403 9.75 0.40 -12.03
N VAL A 404 9.34 1.14 -13.06
CA VAL A 404 9.85 1.00 -14.43
C VAL A 404 11.36 1.28 -14.44
N ALA A 405 12.13 0.21 -14.25
CA ALA A 405 13.54 0.06 -14.55
C ALA A 405 13.79 -1.26 -15.28
N ASP A 406 12.75 -1.82 -15.93
CA ASP A 406 12.75 -3.16 -16.53
C ASP A 406 12.71 -3.14 -18.08
N HIS A 407 13.04 -2.00 -18.70
CA HIS A 407 13.14 -1.93 -20.17
C HIS A 407 14.51 -2.41 -20.70
N ALA A 408 15.52 -2.54 -19.83
CA ALA A 408 16.90 -2.88 -20.16
C ALA A 408 17.06 -4.37 -20.50
N CYS A 409 17.53 -4.70 -21.71
CA CYS A 409 17.71 -6.09 -22.17
C CYS A 409 19.01 -6.27 -22.97
N VAL A 410 19.59 -7.47 -22.93
CA VAL A 410 20.63 -7.91 -23.89
C VAL A 410 20.03 -8.87 -24.92
N THR A 411 20.69 -9.08 -26.06
CA THR A 411 20.23 -10.04 -27.06
C THR A 411 20.42 -11.49 -26.60
N GLY A 412 19.58 -12.40 -27.12
CA GLY A 412 19.56 -13.80 -26.69
C GLY A 412 20.84 -14.60 -26.94
N ASP A 413 21.66 -14.16 -27.89
CA ASP A 413 22.98 -14.71 -28.22
C ASP A 413 24.10 -14.21 -27.30
N THR A 414 23.81 -13.29 -26.39
CA THR A 414 24.79 -12.78 -25.41
C THR A 414 25.31 -13.91 -24.53
N LEU A 415 26.64 -14.08 -24.51
CA LEU A 415 27.31 -15.09 -23.68
C LEU A 415 27.47 -14.59 -22.25
N ILE A 416 27.06 -15.42 -21.29
CA ILE A 416 27.11 -15.14 -19.85
C ILE A 416 28.16 -16.05 -19.21
N ASP A 417 29.10 -15.47 -18.46
CA ASP A 417 30.16 -16.19 -17.75
C ASP A 417 29.61 -16.92 -16.51
N THR A 418 29.13 -18.15 -16.68
CA THR A 418 28.64 -18.98 -15.58
C THR A 418 29.75 -19.84 -14.96
N THR A 419 29.48 -20.43 -13.80
CA THR A 419 30.40 -21.43 -13.19
C THR A 419 30.52 -22.71 -14.02
N GLU A 420 29.64 -22.92 -15.01
CA GLU A 420 29.64 -24.06 -15.92
C GLU A 420 30.26 -23.73 -17.29
N GLY A 421 30.81 -22.52 -17.44
CA GLY A 421 31.35 -21.99 -18.69
C GLY A 421 30.49 -20.86 -19.28
N GLN A 422 30.86 -20.41 -20.49
CA GLN A 422 30.08 -19.39 -21.20
C GLN A 422 28.82 -20.01 -21.81
N ILE A 423 27.66 -19.51 -21.40
CA ILE A 423 26.35 -19.99 -21.88
C ILE A 423 25.57 -18.81 -22.45
N GLN A 424 24.90 -19.00 -23.59
CA GLN A 424 24.03 -17.97 -24.16
C GLN A 424 22.87 -17.68 -23.22
N ILE A 425 22.54 -16.41 -23.00
CA ILE A 425 21.46 -16.01 -22.08
C ILE A 425 20.09 -16.59 -22.49
N SER A 426 19.86 -16.82 -23.79
CA SER A 426 18.66 -17.50 -24.28
C SER A 426 18.51 -18.93 -23.77
N GLU A 427 19.62 -19.65 -23.57
CA GLU A 427 19.63 -21.00 -23.00
C GLU A 427 19.47 -21.01 -21.49
N LEU A 428 19.68 -19.86 -20.84
CA LEU A 428 19.47 -19.68 -19.40
C LEU A 428 18.01 -19.36 -19.06
N VAL A 429 17.17 -19.06 -20.05
CA VAL A 429 15.75 -18.74 -19.85
C VAL A 429 15.03 -19.86 -19.09
N GLY A 430 14.36 -19.50 -18.00
CA GLY A 430 13.65 -20.44 -17.12
C GLY A 430 14.56 -21.31 -16.24
N LYS A 431 15.88 -21.07 -16.23
CA LYS A 431 16.86 -21.77 -15.39
C LYS A 431 17.37 -20.89 -14.26
N SER A 432 18.01 -21.53 -13.28
CA SER A 432 18.75 -20.87 -12.21
C SER A 432 20.13 -21.50 -12.10
N GLY A 433 21.12 -20.75 -11.66
CA GLY A 433 22.50 -21.21 -11.56
C GLY A 433 23.40 -20.16 -10.93
N THR A 434 24.71 -20.23 -11.16
CA THR A 434 25.67 -19.28 -10.60
C THR A 434 26.45 -18.60 -11.73
N VAL A 435 26.59 -17.28 -11.63
CA VAL A 435 27.31 -16.44 -12.59
C VAL A 435 28.48 -15.74 -11.90
N TYR A 436 29.56 -15.50 -12.64
CA TYR A 436 30.61 -14.59 -12.19
C TYR A 436 30.12 -13.14 -12.32
N CYS A 437 30.40 -12.32 -11.31
CA CYS A 437 29.98 -10.92 -11.26
C CYS A 437 31.00 -10.08 -10.48
N PHE A 438 30.84 -8.77 -10.50
CA PHE A 438 31.75 -7.82 -9.84
C PHE A 438 31.13 -7.27 -8.54
N ASP A 439 31.83 -7.36 -7.41
CA ASP A 439 31.44 -6.69 -6.15
C ASP A 439 31.97 -5.25 -6.17
N GLU A 440 31.09 -4.27 -6.42
CA GLU A 440 31.47 -2.84 -6.51
C GLU A 440 32.11 -2.29 -5.23
N LYS A 441 31.73 -2.79 -4.05
CA LYS A 441 32.24 -2.29 -2.78
C LYS A 441 33.65 -2.79 -2.49
N LYS A 442 33.90 -4.05 -2.84
CA LYS A 442 35.20 -4.70 -2.62
C LYS A 442 36.14 -4.57 -3.82
N ARG A 443 35.60 -4.21 -4.99
CA ARG A 443 36.29 -4.15 -6.30
C ARG A 443 36.99 -5.47 -6.67
N ILE A 444 36.30 -6.59 -6.44
CA ILE A 444 36.78 -7.94 -6.75
C ILE A 444 35.74 -8.71 -7.54
N THR A 445 36.19 -9.69 -8.32
CA THR A 445 35.33 -10.67 -8.93
C THR A 445 34.77 -11.63 -7.86
N THR A 446 33.48 -11.90 -7.95
CA THR A 446 32.75 -12.81 -7.07
C THR A 446 31.77 -13.65 -7.88
N SER A 447 31.00 -14.52 -7.22
CA SER A 447 29.95 -15.29 -7.85
C SER A 447 28.61 -15.06 -7.13
N SER A 448 27.54 -15.00 -7.91
CA SER A 448 26.19 -14.81 -7.39
C SER A 448 25.21 -15.74 -8.10
N ARG A 449 24.11 -16.07 -7.41
CA ARG A 449 23.08 -16.95 -7.95
C ARG A 449 22.17 -16.15 -8.87
N TYR A 450 22.03 -16.58 -10.13
CA TYR A 450 21.00 -16.09 -11.04
C TYR A 450 19.76 -16.98 -11.00
N TYR A 451 18.59 -16.39 -11.24
CA TYR A 451 17.30 -17.05 -11.34
C TYR A 451 16.34 -16.17 -12.16
N ASP A 452 15.21 -16.72 -12.59
CA ASP A 452 14.15 -16.01 -13.34
C ASP A 452 14.62 -15.31 -14.64
N VAL A 453 15.57 -15.90 -15.35
CA VAL A 453 15.96 -15.43 -16.69
C VAL A 453 14.76 -15.56 -17.63
N CYS A 454 14.36 -14.48 -18.28
CA CYS A 454 13.20 -14.46 -19.15
C CYS A 454 13.45 -13.64 -20.42
N LYS A 455 12.77 -14.02 -21.51
CA LYS A 455 12.67 -13.20 -22.71
C LYS A 455 11.54 -12.19 -22.50
N THR A 456 11.89 -10.91 -22.38
CA THR A 456 10.94 -9.83 -22.09
C THR A 456 10.50 -9.06 -23.34
N LYS A 457 11.26 -9.14 -24.44
CA LYS A 457 10.98 -8.46 -25.71
C LYS A 457 11.26 -9.37 -26.93
N SER A 458 10.55 -9.14 -28.02
CA SER A 458 10.83 -9.66 -29.37
C SER A 458 10.95 -8.48 -30.33
N ASP A 459 11.87 -8.57 -31.29
CA ASP A 459 12.07 -7.54 -32.33
C ASP A 459 12.35 -6.12 -31.78
N ALA A 460 13.16 -6.04 -30.72
CA ALA A 460 13.58 -4.77 -30.13
C ALA A 460 14.78 -4.18 -30.89
N ASP A 461 14.81 -2.85 -31.02
CA ASP A 461 15.99 -2.13 -31.48
C ASP A 461 17.14 -2.31 -30.47
N VAL A 462 18.31 -2.65 -30.99
CA VAL A 462 19.52 -2.88 -30.19
C VAL A 462 20.69 -2.10 -30.75
N PHE A 463 21.56 -1.70 -29.85
CA PHE A 463 22.85 -1.09 -30.13
C PHE A 463 23.92 -2.17 -30.08
N GLU A 464 24.86 -2.11 -31.02
CA GLU A 464 26.06 -2.94 -31.03
C GLU A 464 27.25 -2.07 -30.63
N ILE A 465 27.85 -2.37 -29.47
CA ILE A 465 29.02 -1.68 -28.93
C ILE A 465 30.24 -2.53 -29.25
N GLU A 466 31.13 -2.02 -30.09
CA GLU A 466 32.43 -2.65 -30.38
C GLU A 466 33.49 -2.13 -29.40
N LEU A 467 34.21 -3.03 -28.74
CA LEU A 467 35.29 -2.71 -27.80
C LEU A 467 36.64 -2.72 -28.54
N GLU A 468 37.64 -2.01 -27.99
CA GLU A 468 38.98 -1.91 -28.60
C GLU A 468 39.67 -3.27 -28.81
N ASP A 469 39.30 -4.28 -28.03
CA ASP A 469 39.83 -5.65 -28.15
C ASP A 469 39.06 -6.54 -29.15
N GLY A 470 38.09 -5.96 -29.87
CA GLY A 470 37.29 -6.64 -30.89
C GLY A 470 36.10 -7.42 -30.35
N ARG A 471 35.82 -7.39 -29.04
CA ARG A 471 34.56 -7.90 -28.48
C ARG A 471 33.40 -6.96 -28.80
N TYR A 472 32.19 -7.51 -28.81
CA TYR A 472 30.97 -6.72 -28.98
C TYR A 472 29.93 -6.99 -27.89
N ILE A 473 29.13 -5.98 -27.56
CA ILE A 473 27.98 -6.07 -26.66
C ILE A 473 26.74 -5.63 -27.43
N LYS A 474 25.68 -6.44 -27.40
CA LYS A 474 24.40 -6.14 -28.05
C LYS A 474 23.29 -5.99 -27.03
N ALA A 475 22.77 -4.79 -26.88
CA ALA A 475 21.77 -4.49 -25.86
C ALA A 475 20.82 -3.35 -26.27
N THR A 476 19.69 -3.24 -25.59
CA THR A 476 18.77 -2.12 -25.76
C THR A 476 19.41 -0.83 -25.26
N GLU A 477 18.96 0.30 -25.80
CA GLU A 477 19.54 1.63 -25.53
C GLU A 477 19.66 1.99 -24.04
N ASP A 478 18.77 1.44 -23.22
CA ASP A 478 18.62 1.71 -21.81
C ASP A 478 19.32 0.70 -20.90
N HIS A 479 19.98 -0.31 -21.49
CA HIS A 479 20.70 -1.34 -20.75
C HIS A 479 21.93 -0.75 -20.04
N PRO A 480 22.05 -0.89 -18.71
CA PRO A 480 23.17 -0.34 -17.97
C PRO A 480 24.42 -1.21 -18.10
N VAL A 481 25.57 -0.59 -18.34
CA VAL A 481 26.90 -1.21 -18.41
C VAL A 481 27.78 -0.56 -17.36
N LEU A 482 28.51 -1.37 -16.60
CA LEU A 482 29.43 -0.88 -15.58
C LEU A 482 30.74 -0.40 -16.24
N THR A 483 31.09 0.86 -16.00
CA THR A 483 32.29 1.51 -16.57
C THR A 483 33.19 2.08 -15.47
N ASN A 484 34.35 2.62 -15.85
CA ASN A 484 35.23 3.42 -14.99
C ASN A 484 34.54 4.62 -14.30
N ARG A 485 33.43 5.13 -14.84
CA ARG A 485 32.63 6.21 -14.23
C ARG A 485 31.30 5.75 -13.60
N GLY A 486 31.09 4.44 -13.47
CA GLY A 486 29.89 3.84 -12.88
C GLY A 486 28.96 3.20 -13.91
N TRP A 487 27.72 2.91 -13.52
CA TRP A 487 26.71 2.32 -14.40
C TRP A 487 26.16 3.35 -15.40
N ILE A 488 26.40 3.11 -16.68
CA ILE A 488 26.01 4.00 -17.80
C ILE A 488 25.09 3.23 -18.75
N GLN A 489 24.01 3.85 -19.22
CA GLN A 489 23.15 3.21 -20.23
C GLN A 489 23.87 3.15 -21.57
N VAL A 490 23.60 2.12 -22.39
CA VAL A 490 24.25 1.95 -23.70
C VAL A 490 24.19 3.21 -24.56
N LYS A 491 23.06 3.91 -24.60
CA LYS A 491 22.92 5.16 -25.37
C LYS A 491 23.77 6.33 -24.89
N ASP A 492 24.25 6.27 -23.65
CA ASP A 492 25.02 7.32 -22.99
C ASP A 492 26.52 6.97 -22.92
N LEU A 493 26.95 5.86 -23.53
CA LEU A 493 28.36 5.48 -23.64
C LEU A 493 29.11 6.42 -24.59
N THR A 494 30.37 6.67 -24.24
CA THR A 494 31.31 7.50 -24.99
C THR A 494 32.59 6.74 -25.26
N LEU A 495 33.43 7.23 -26.17
CA LEU A 495 34.74 6.61 -26.46
C LEU A 495 35.73 6.71 -25.29
N GLU A 496 35.45 7.51 -24.27
CA GLU A 496 36.27 7.62 -23.06
C GLU A 496 35.90 6.58 -21.98
N ASP A 497 34.81 5.82 -22.20
CA ASP A 497 34.33 4.83 -21.26
C ASP A 497 35.08 3.50 -21.37
N CYS A 498 35.64 3.06 -20.25
CA CYS A 498 36.23 1.73 -20.11
C CYS A 498 35.24 0.83 -19.37
N ILE A 499 34.73 -0.19 -20.05
CA ILE A 499 33.85 -1.20 -19.45
C ILE A 499 34.66 -2.04 -18.47
N VAL A 500 34.12 -2.29 -17.28
CA VAL A 500 34.78 -3.11 -16.27
C VAL A 500 34.79 -4.57 -16.73
N ASP A 501 35.97 -5.12 -16.95
CA ASP A 501 36.16 -6.54 -17.21
C ASP A 501 36.42 -7.27 -15.89
N ILE A 502 35.54 -8.22 -15.54
CA ILE A 502 35.73 -9.08 -14.36
C ILE A 502 37.03 -9.90 -14.43
N LYS A 503 37.62 -10.09 -15.62
CA LYS A 503 38.88 -10.81 -15.79
C LYS A 503 40.10 -10.03 -15.29
N ASP A 504 39.98 -8.71 -15.19
CA ASP A 504 41.06 -7.85 -14.68
C ASP A 504 41.06 -7.77 -13.13
N HIS A 505 40.14 -8.47 -12.48
CA HIS A 505 39.82 -8.32 -11.06
C HIS A 505 39.71 -9.67 -10.29
N TYR A 506 40.37 -10.71 -10.80
CA TYR A 506 40.50 -12.02 -10.15
C TYR A 506 41.47 -12.06 -8.97
#